data_AF-A0A1V6A5V9-F1
#
_entry.id   AF-A0A1V6A5V9-F1
#
_cell.length_a   1.000
_cell.length_b   1.000
_cell.length_c   1.000
_cell.angle_alpha   90.00
_cell.angle_beta   90.00
_cell.angle_gamma   90.00
#
_symmetry.space_group_name_H-M   'P 1'
#
loop_
_entity.id
_entity.type
_entity.pdbx_description
1 polymer ?
#
loop_
_entity_poly.entity_id
_entity_poly.type
_entity_poly.pdbx_seq_one_letter_code
_entity_poly.pdbx_strand_id
1 'polypeptide(L)'
;MINIVIYRLKSFKKCLEVITDMKKLVARINLVLILVFFAGGYYVSVNQIEPLSGLIKQLQEFVHLVTAVEAYACVYYVSLLVLLFSVFVSLYAAFEGVSKKEVALQKEIKLLKEDAEDFENKKVEYFTEIKKLNLRIQELQISLEQKVSADKYEKLQAEAEENANALEGAKAKSDELTDKIKKLSQKIEDLNSEKAKLTEQERDLSEKLKDSQAKLASANANLKGGKDTVPPAAYQIFYLLQKEGRLIDMLHENIGDYDDETLGGAFRKLHEDLQELIKERFILEPVLNEEEGNTITLDSIDPDSVKVSGKVPAEGPFTGELIHKGWRLKECKLPEMVDGWKGDVIAQAEIEI
;
A
#
# COMPACT_ATOMS: atom_id res chain seq x y z
N MET A 1 -10.49 -76.98 33.63
CA MET A 1 -10.13 -77.51 34.97
C MET A 1 -11.34 -77.58 35.92
N ILE A 2 -12.17 -76.54 36.00
CA ILE A 2 -13.37 -76.49 36.89
C ILE A 2 -14.42 -77.59 36.61
N ASN A 3 -14.71 -77.91 35.34
CA ASN A 3 -15.72 -78.92 35.01
C ASN A 3 -15.36 -80.34 35.48
N ILE A 4 -14.07 -80.68 35.53
CA ILE A 4 -13.59 -81.99 36.02
C ILE A 4 -13.78 -82.10 37.54
N VAL A 5 -13.57 -81.00 38.27
CA VAL A 5 -13.78 -80.93 39.72
C VAL A 5 -15.27 -81.05 40.06
N ILE A 6 -16.15 -80.35 39.32
CA ILE A 6 -17.61 -80.43 39.50
C ILE A 6 -18.13 -81.85 39.25
N TYR A 7 -17.63 -82.53 38.22
CA TYR A 7 -18.04 -83.90 37.90
C TYR A 7 -17.65 -84.90 39.00
N ARG A 8 -16.42 -84.79 39.53
CA ARG A 8 -15.94 -85.63 40.65
C ARG A 8 -16.73 -85.38 41.93
N LEU A 9 -17.07 -84.13 42.24
CA LEU A 9 -17.91 -83.77 43.40
C LEU A 9 -19.33 -84.36 43.31
N LYS A 10 -19.95 -84.34 42.12
CA LYS A 10 -21.27 -84.98 41.91
C LYS A 10 -21.24 -86.50 42.13
N SER A 11 -20.22 -87.19 41.63
CA SER A 11 -20.06 -88.63 41.86
C SER A 11 -19.81 -88.96 43.34
N PHE A 12 -19.05 -88.12 44.03
CA PHE A 12 -18.75 -88.30 45.45
C PHE A 12 -19.98 -88.06 46.35
N LYS A 13 -20.81 -87.05 46.03
CA LYS A 13 -22.10 -86.82 46.71
C LYS A 13 -23.04 -88.04 46.63
N LYS A 14 -23.06 -88.70 45.47
CA LYS A 14 -23.85 -89.93 45.25
C LYS A 14 -23.36 -91.11 46.09
N CYS A 15 -22.03 -91.23 46.30
CA CYS A 15 -21.48 -92.20 47.26
C CYS A 15 -21.85 -91.87 48.71
N LEU A 16 -21.92 -90.59 49.07
CA LEU A 16 -22.27 -90.13 50.42
C LEU A 16 -23.72 -90.51 50.80
N GLU A 17 -24.66 -90.41 49.86
CA GLU A 17 -26.05 -90.87 50.03
C GLU A 17 -26.12 -92.38 50.29
N VAL A 18 -25.42 -93.18 49.48
CA VAL A 18 -25.35 -94.64 49.64
C VAL A 18 -24.77 -95.04 51.01
N ILE A 19 -23.73 -94.34 51.47
CA ILE A 19 -23.11 -94.60 52.79
C ILE A 19 -24.07 -94.19 53.93
N THR A 20 -24.84 -93.12 53.77
CA THR A 20 -25.83 -92.70 54.77
C THR A 20 -26.95 -93.73 54.91
N ASP A 21 -27.36 -94.35 53.81
CA ASP A 21 -28.32 -95.45 53.83
C ASP A 21 -27.73 -96.75 54.41
N MET A 22 -26.44 -97.02 54.17
CA MET A 22 -25.74 -98.12 54.87
C MET A 22 -25.66 -97.91 56.38
N LYS A 23 -25.43 -96.67 56.87
CA LYS A 23 -25.46 -96.37 58.32
C LYS A 23 -26.83 -96.68 58.93
N LYS A 24 -27.93 -96.34 58.23
CA LYS A 24 -29.29 -96.69 58.66
C LYS A 24 -29.50 -98.21 58.67
N LEU A 25 -28.94 -98.94 57.70
CA LEU A 25 -29.01 -100.40 57.63
C LEU A 25 -28.27 -101.08 58.79
N VAL A 26 -27.05 -100.64 59.09
CA VAL A 26 -26.26 -101.15 60.23
C VAL A 26 -26.97 -100.86 61.56
N ALA A 27 -27.56 -99.68 61.73
CA ALA A 27 -28.35 -99.35 62.91
C ALA A 27 -29.58 -100.27 63.08
N ARG A 28 -30.25 -100.63 61.97
CA ARG A 28 -31.37 -101.58 61.97
C ARG A 28 -30.92 -103.01 62.31
N ILE A 29 -29.78 -103.47 61.78
CA ILE A 29 -29.22 -104.79 62.09
C ILE A 29 -28.83 -104.89 63.57
N ASN A 30 -28.18 -103.87 64.13
CA ASN A 30 -27.87 -103.83 65.56
C ASN A 30 -29.13 -103.83 66.44
N LEU A 31 -30.19 -103.11 66.04
CA LEU A 31 -31.46 -103.13 66.76
C LEU A 31 -32.09 -104.54 66.77
N VAL A 32 -32.06 -105.25 65.64
CA VAL A 32 -32.55 -106.63 65.54
C VAL A 32 -31.73 -107.58 66.42
N LEU A 33 -30.40 -107.47 66.40
CA LEU A 33 -29.52 -108.29 67.25
C LEU A 33 -29.78 -108.05 68.76
N ILE A 34 -30.00 -106.80 69.17
CA ILE A 34 -30.37 -106.46 70.55
C ILE A 34 -31.72 -107.10 70.92
N LEU A 35 -32.73 -107.01 70.05
CA LEU A 35 -34.04 -107.60 70.30
C LEU A 35 -34.00 -109.14 70.41
N VAL A 36 -33.19 -109.81 69.60
CA VAL A 36 -32.98 -111.27 69.68
C VAL A 36 -32.30 -111.65 71.00
N PHE A 37 -31.33 -110.86 71.47
CA PHE A 37 -30.67 -111.07 72.76
C PHE A 37 -31.65 -110.94 73.94
N PHE A 38 -32.55 -109.95 73.91
CA PHE A 38 -33.58 -109.79 74.93
C PHE A 38 -34.66 -110.89 74.89
N ALA A 39 -35.05 -111.36 73.69
CA ALA A 39 -36.01 -112.45 73.55
C ALA A 39 -35.47 -113.80 74.06
N GLY A 40 -34.19 -114.09 73.81
CA GLY A 40 -33.51 -115.28 74.34
C GLY A 40 -33.35 -115.27 75.87
N GLY A 41 -33.14 -114.08 76.47
CA GLY A 41 -33.08 -113.92 77.92
C GLY A 41 -34.43 -114.07 78.63
N TYR A 42 -35.54 -113.75 77.95
CA TYR A 42 -36.89 -113.81 78.53
C TYR A 42 -37.47 -115.24 78.59
N TYR A 43 -37.04 -116.14 77.69
CA TYR A 43 -37.52 -117.53 77.65
C TYR A 43 -36.97 -118.40 78.80
N VAL A 44 -35.89 -117.97 79.48
CA VAL A 44 -35.21 -118.73 80.53
C VAL A 44 -35.64 -118.32 81.96
N SER A 45 -36.52 -117.34 82.12
CA SER A 45 -36.87 -116.78 83.45
C SER A 45 -38.30 -117.04 83.96
N VAL A 46 -39.07 -117.92 83.31
CA VAL A 46 -40.39 -118.36 83.80
C VAL A 46 -40.35 -119.85 84.14
N ASN A 47 -39.89 -120.15 85.36
CA ASN A 47 -39.90 -121.47 85.98
C ASN A 47 -41.28 -121.83 86.57
N GLN A 48 -41.61 -123.13 86.59
CA GLN A 48 -41.83 -123.82 87.86
C GLN A 48 -40.97 -125.08 87.95
N ILE A 49 -40.58 -125.39 89.19
CA ILE A 49 -39.42 -126.15 89.66
C ILE A 49 -39.81 -127.59 90.02
N GLU A 50 -39.11 -128.61 89.51
CA GLU A 50 -38.80 -129.92 90.18
C GLU A 50 -37.82 -130.79 89.30
N PRO A 51 -37.12 -131.80 89.85
CA PRO A 51 -35.73 -131.69 90.30
C PRO A 51 -34.63 -131.89 89.22
N LEU A 52 -33.63 -131.02 89.34
CA LEU A 52 -32.45 -130.77 88.52
C LEU A 52 -31.35 -131.87 88.53
N SER A 53 -31.66 -133.12 88.89
CA SER A 53 -30.64 -134.20 89.00
C SER A 53 -30.58 -135.13 87.79
N GLY A 54 -31.67 -135.25 87.02
CA GLY A 54 -31.71 -136.08 85.80
C GLY A 54 -31.15 -135.38 84.56
N LEU A 55 -31.31 -134.05 84.46
CA LEU A 55 -30.90 -133.25 83.30
C LEU A 55 -29.38 -133.00 83.27
N ILE A 56 -28.73 -132.86 84.44
CA ILE A 56 -27.28 -132.66 84.55
C ILE A 56 -26.51 -133.91 84.10
N LYS A 57 -27.06 -135.11 84.30
CA LYS A 57 -26.45 -136.37 83.88
C LYS A 57 -26.54 -136.59 82.35
N GLN A 58 -27.62 -136.11 81.72
CA GLN A 58 -27.74 -136.10 80.25
C GLN A 58 -26.90 -134.99 79.59
N LEU A 59 -26.72 -133.84 80.26
CA LEU A 59 -25.83 -132.77 79.78
C LEU A 59 -24.33 -133.11 79.96
N GLN A 60 -23.94 -133.88 80.98
CA GLN A 60 -22.56 -134.34 81.14
C GLN A 60 -22.12 -135.35 80.07
N GLU A 61 -23.03 -136.10 79.46
CA GLU A 61 -22.72 -136.99 78.32
C GLU A 61 -22.70 -136.25 76.96
N PHE A 62 -23.34 -135.08 76.86
CA PHE A 62 -23.31 -134.24 75.64
C PHE A 62 -22.05 -133.36 75.54
N VAL A 63 -21.40 -133.08 76.67
CA VAL A 63 -20.22 -132.18 76.76
C VAL A 63 -18.92 -132.83 76.30
N HIS A 64 -18.91 -134.12 75.97
CA HIS A 64 -17.73 -134.81 75.44
C HIS A 64 -17.72 -135.01 73.91
N LEU A 65 -18.67 -134.42 73.17
CA LEU A 65 -18.79 -134.64 71.71
C LEU A 65 -19.06 -133.39 70.85
N VAL A 66 -18.64 -132.19 71.28
CA VAL A 66 -18.56 -131.02 70.39
C VAL A 66 -17.18 -130.36 70.55
N THR A 67 -16.45 -130.34 69.44
CA THR A 67 -15.00 -130.25 69.35
C THR A 67 -14.52 -128.80 69.18
N ALA A 68 -13.22 -128.57 69.40
CA ALA A 68 -12.50 -127.29 69.33
C ALA A 68 -12.81 -126.37 68.10
N VAL A 69 -13.47 -126.88 67.05
CA VAL A 69 -13.79 -126.18 65.81
C VAL A 69 -14.68 -124.95 66.01
N GLU A 70 -15.68 -125.00 66.91
CA GLU A 70 -16.62 -123.88 67.13
C GLU A 70 -16.01 -122.72 67.94
N ALA A 71 -15.09 -123.03 68.87
CA ALA A 71 -14.35 -122.03 69.63
C ALA A 71 -13.34 -121.28 68.74
N TYR A 72 -12.64 -121.98 67.85
CA TYR A 72 -11.75 -121.36 66.86
C TYR A 72 -12.53 -120.50 65.87
N ALA A 73 -13.73 -120.92 65.44
CA ALA A 73 -14.60 -120.11 64.59
C ALA A 73 -15.01 -118.80 65.30
N CYS A 74 -15.42 -118.84 66.56
CA CYS A 74 -15.75 -117.62 67.33
C CYS A 74 -14.56 -116.65 67.45
N VAL A 75 -13.37 -117.16 67.80
CA VAL A 75 -12.16 -116.32 67.89
C VAL A 75 -11.79 -115.73 66.53
N TYR A 76 -11.93 -116.50 65.45
CA TYR A 76 -11.72 -116.02 64.08
C TYR A 76 -12.72 -114.92 63.68
N TYR A 77 -14.03 -115.12 63.94
CA TYR A 77 -15.05 -114.12 63.64
C TYR A 77 -14.91 -112.85 64.47
N VAL A 78 -14.55 -112.97 65.75
CA VAL A 78 -14.29 -111.80 66.61
C VAL A 78 -13.03 -111.06 66.15
N SER A 79 -11.97 -111.78 65.81
CA SER A 79 -10.74 -111.17 65.28
C SER A 79 -10.99 -110.48 63.93
N LEU A 80 -11.79 -111.09 63.06
CA LEU A 80 -12.22 -110.51 61.79
C LEU A 80 -13.08 -109.26 62.02
N LEU A 81 -14.00 -109.28 63.00
CA LEU A 81 -14.81 -108.11 63.38
C LEU A 81 -13.95 -106.96 63.91
N VAL A 82 -12.93 -107.25 64.73
CA VAL A 82 -12.00 -106.24 65.25
C VAL A 82 -11.15 -105.64 64.11
N LEU A 83 -10.67 -106.47 63.18
CA LEU A 83 -9.96 -106.00 61.99
C LEU A 83 -10.86 -105.15 61.09
N LEU A 84 -12.10 -105.59 60.83
CA LEU A 84 -13.07 -104.83 60.05
C LEU A 84 -13.43 -103.50 60.73
N PHE A 85 -13.55 -103.48 62.05
CA PHE A 85 -13.81 -102.25 62.81
C PHE A 85 -12.60 -101.29 62.76
N SER A 86 -11.38 -101.79 62.88
CA SER A 86 -10.15 -100.99 62.74
C SER A 86 -10.02 -100.36 61.34
N VAL A 87 -10.31 -101.14 60.29
CA VAL A 87 -10.36 -100.65 58.91
C VAL A 87 -11.46 -99.60 58.75
N PHE A 88 -12.63 -99.82 59.35
CA PHE A 88 -13.75 -98.86 59.32
C PHE A 88 -13.41 -97.53 60.01
N VAL A 89 -12.79 -97.56 61.20
CA VAL A 89 -12.34 -96.35 61.91
C VAL A 89 -11.31 -95.58 61.09
N SER A 90 -10.36 -96.28 60.47
CA SER A 90 -9.35 -95.66 59.61
C SER A 90 -9.96 -95.03 58.35
N LEU A 91 -10.89 -95.71 57.70
CA LEU A 91 -11.66 -95.17 56.57
C LEU A 91 -12.51 -93.97 56.98
N TYR A 92 -13.14 -94.01 58.16
CA TYR A 92 -13.95 -92.91 58.66
C TYR A 92 -13.12 -91.65 58.93
N ALA A 93 -11.96 -91.77 59.57
CA ALA A 93 -11.04 -90.65 59.81
C ALA A 93 -10.52 -90.05 58.50
N ALA A 94 -10.16 -90.90 57.52
CA ALA A 94 -9.75 -90.45 56.18
C ALA A 94 -10.89 -89.70 55.47
N PHE A 95 -12.11 -90.19 55.56
CA PHE A 95 -13.30 -89.56 54.98
C PHE A 95 -13.64 -88.22 55.64
N GLU A 96 -13.55 -88.12 56.97
CA GLU A 96 -13.75 -86.85 57.69
C GLU A 96 -12.70 -85.81 57.28
N GLY A 97 -11.44 -86.23 57.10
CA GLY A 97 -10.37 -85.38 56.57
C GLY A 97 -10.64 -84.89 55.15
N VAL A 98 -11.16 -85.75 54.27
CA VAL A 98 -11.57 -85.38 52.91
C VAL A 98 -12.76 -84.42 52.92
N SER A 99 -13.76 -84.66 53.78
CA SER A 99 -14.94 -83.80 53.91
C SER A 99 -14.58 -82.40 54.38
N LYS A 100 -13.66 -82.24 55.36
CA LYS A 100 -13.18 -80.92 55.80
C LYS A 100 -12.45 -80.16 54.68
N LYS A 101 -11.61 -80.85 53.89
CA LYS A 101 -10.93 -80.25 52.73
C LYS A 101 -11.92 -79.82 51.65
N GLU A 102 -12.97 -80.61 51.41
CA GLU A 102 -14.03 -80.26 50.46
C GLU A 102 -14.76 -78.97 50.87
N VAL A 103 -15.14 -78.85 52.15
CA VAL A 103 -15.79 -77.64 52.67
C VAL A 103 -14.89 -76.41 52.55
N ALA A 104 -13.59 -76.54 52.84
CA ALA A 104 -12.63 -75.45 52.68
C ALA A 104 -12.50 -75.00 51.22
N LEU A 105 -12.36 -75.95 50.28
CA LEU A 105 -12.30 -75.67 48.85
C LEU A 105 -13.60 -75.05 48.32
N GLN A 106 -14.77 -75.48 48.82
CA GLN A 106 -16.05 -74.87 48.44
C GLN A 106 -16.15 -73.41 48.88
N LYS A 107 -15.60 -73.05 50.04
CA LYS A 107 -15.55 -71.66 50.52
C LYS A 107 -14.64 -70.79 49.63
N GLU A 108 -13.46 -71.29 49.27
CA GLU A 108 -12.52 -70.59 48.39
C GLU A 108 -13.10 -70.42 46.96
N ILE A 109 -13.75 -71.46 46.42
CA ILE A 109 -14.46 -71.37 45.13
C ILE A 109 -15.58 -70.32 45.19
N LYS A 110 -16.27 -70.18 46.33
CA LYS A 110 -17.31 -69.16 46.47
C LYS A 110 -16.72 -67.75 46.44
N LEU A 111 -15.65 -67.51 47.19
CA LEU A 111 -14.97 -66.21 47.21
C LEU A 111 -14.45 -65.83 45.81
N LEU A 112 -13.79 -66.76 45.13
CA LEU A 112 -13.29 -66.53 43.76
C LEU A 112 -14.40 -66.26 42.75
N LYS A 113 -15.61 -66.78 42.97
CA LYS A 113 -16.77 -66.46 42.12
C LYS A 113 -17.28 -65.05 42.37
N GLU A 114 -17.33 -64.62 43.64
CA GLU A 114 -17.72 -63.25 44.01
C GLU A 114 -16.71 -62.24 43.44
N ASP A 115 -15.40 -62.50 43.55
CA ASP A 115 -14.35 -61.65 42.95
C ASP A 115 -14.44 -61.61 41.41
N ALA A 116 -14.76 -62.75 40.77
CA ALA A 116 -14.94 -62.80 39.31
C ALA A 116 -16.17 -62.00 38.86
N GLU A 117 -17.25 -62.01 39.64
CA GLU A 117 -18.46 -61.22 39.38
C GLU A 117 -18.20 -59.72 39.56
N ASP A 118 -17.50 -59.32 40.63
CA ASP A 118 -17.06 -57.94 40.85
C ASP A 118 -16.16 -57.44 39.70
N PHE A 119 -15.26 -58.29 39.22
CA PHE A 119 -14.39 -57.96 38.09
C PHE A 119 -15.18 -57.73 36.79
N GLU A 120 -16.16 -58.59 36.48
CA GLU A 120 -17.01 -58.39 35.30
C GLU A 120 -17.87 -57.12 35.44
N ASN A 121 -18.37 -56.80 36.62
CA ASN A 121 -19.11 -55.55 36.87
C ASN A 121 -18.22 -54.30 36.65
N LYS A 122 -17.01 -54.28 37.22
CA LYS A 122 -16.05 -53.18 37.01
C LYS A 122 -15.65 -53.02 35.55
N LYS A 123 -15.48 -54.14 34.84
CA LYS A 123 -15.19 -54.12 33.40
C LYS A 123 -16.32 -53.44 32.63
N VAL A 124 -17.59 -53.77 32.92
CA VAL A 124 -18.75 -53.11 32.29
C VAL A 124 -18.80 -51.61 32.61
N GLU A 125 -18.49 -51.23 33.85
CA GLU A 125 -18.40 -49.83 34.28
C GLU A 125 -17.34 -49.07 33.48
N TYR A 126 -16.10 -49.58 33.43
CA TYR A 126 -15.02 -48.97 32.65
C TYR A 126 -15.34 -48.88 31.16
N PHE A 127 -15.95 -49.91 30.56
CA PHE A 127 -16.40 -49.85 29.17
C PHE A 127 -17.42 -48.73 28.93
N THR A 128 -18.30 -48.49 29.91
CA THR A 128 -19.31 -47.43 29.85
C THR A 128 -18.66 -46.05 29.94
N GLU A 129 -17.67 -45.86 30.82
CA GLU A 129 -16.91 -44.62 30.94
C GLU A 129 -16.11 -44.31 29.69
N ILE A 130 -15.40 -45.32 29.14
CA ILE A 130 -14.66 -45.18 27.88
C ILE A 130 -15.61 -44.75 26.75
N LYS A 131 -16.82 -45.32 26.68
CA LYS A 131 -17.82 -44.93 25.68
C LYS A 131 -18.27 -43.48 25.85
N LYS A 132 -18.49 -43.02 27.09
CA LYS A 132 -18.85 -41.61 27.38
C LYS A 132 -17.72 -40.65 26.99
N LEU A 133 -16.47 -40.99 27.33
CA LEU A 133 -15.30 -40.19 26.98
C LEU A 133 -15.12 -40.09 25.46
N ASN A 134 -15.29 -41.20 24.73
CA ASN A 134 -15.21 -41.19 23.27
C ASN A 134 -16.29 -40.31 22.62
N LEU A 135 -17.53 -40.37 23.10
CA LEU A 135 -18.59 -39.47 22.64
C LEU A 135 -18.22 -38.00 22.90
N ARG A 136 -17.67 -37.69 24.08
CA ARG A 136 -17.27 -36.32 24.41
C ARG A 136 -16.12 -35.82 23.54
N ILE A 137 -15.15 -36.68 23.21
CA ILE A 137 -14.07 -36.34 22.27
C ILE A 137 -14.65 -35.99 20.90
N GLN A 138 -15.62 -36.78 20.41
CA GLN A 138 -16.25 -36.55 19.11
C GLN A 138 -17.04 -35.23 19.09
N GLU A 139 -17.81 -34.91 20.14
CA GLU A 139 -18.51 -33.63 20.27
C GLU A 139 -17.55 -32.43 20.24
N LEU A 140 -16.43 -32.54 20.96
CA LEU A 140 -15.42 -31.48 21.02
C LEU A 140 -14.73 -31.28 19.66
N GLN A 141 -14.45 -32.36 18.92
CA GLN A 141 -13.89 -32.27 17.57
C GLN A 141 -14.84 -31.51 16.62
N ILE A 142 -16.13 -31.86 16.62
CA ILE A 142 -17.14 -31.18 15.79
C ILE A 142 -17.24 -29.69 16.16
N SER A 143 -17.27 -29.37 17.46
CA SER A 143 -17.35 -27.98 17.92
C SER A 143 -16.12 -27.16 17.52
N LEU A 144 -14.93 -27.78 17.54
CA LEU A 144 -13.69 -27.12 17.12
C LEU A 144 -13.67 -26.86 15.61
N GLU A 145 -14.07 -27.85 14.81
CA GLU A 145 -14.18 -27.72 13.34
C GLU A 145 -15.18 -26.63 12.94
N GLN A 146 -16.34 -26.55 13.62
CA GLN A 146 -17.34 -25.50 13.39
C GLN A 146 -16.80 -24.10 13.74
N LYS A 147 -16.11 -23.95 14.88
CA LYS A 147 -15.53 -22.66 15.28
C LYS A 147 -14.41 -22.21 14.36
N VAL A 148 -13.56 -23.14 13.91
CA VAL A 148 -12.44 -22.83 13.00
C VAL A 148 -12.95 -22.47 11.60
N SER A 149 -14.03 -23.11 11.13
CA SER A 149 -14.57 -22.85 9.79
C SER A 149 -15.47 -21.61 9.71
N ALA A 150 -16.24 -21.27 10.74
CA ALA A 150 -17.12 -20.10 10.70
C ALA A 150 -16.36 -18.77 10.97
N ASP A 151 -15.69 -18.65 12.11
CA ASP A 151 -15.15 -17.36 12.58
C ASP A 151 -13.98 -16.83 11.73
N LYS A 152 -13.16 -17.74 11.17
CA LYS A 152 -11.99 -17.36 10.40
C LYS A 152 -12.33 -17.04 8.94
N TYR A 153 -13.23 -17.81 8.32
CA TYR A 153 -13.59 -17.59 6.93
C TYR A 153 -14.48 -16.36 6.76
N GLU A 154 -15.44 -16.11 7.65
CA GLU A 154 -16.29 -14.91 7.56
C GLU A 154 -15.48 -13.63 7.75
N LYS A 155 -14.55 -13.60 8.71
CA LYS A 155 -13.67 -12.43 8.92
C LYS A 155 -12.75 -12.19 7.73
N LEU A 156 -12.14 -13.26 7.19
CA LEU A 156 -11.26 -13.13 6.02
C LEU A 156 -12.04 -12.75 4.75
N GLN A 157 -13.29 -13.20 4.60
CA GLN A 157 -14.15 -12.78 3.48
C GLN A 157 -14.58 -11.32 3.62
N ALA A 158 -15.00 -10.88 4.81
CA ALA A 158 -15.35 -9.48 5.05
C ALA A 158 -14.15 -8.54 4.81
N GLU A 159 -12.96 -8.91 5.30
CA GLU A 159 -11.72 -8.15 5.07
C GLU A 159 -11.29 -8.17 3.59
N ALA A 160 -11.46 -9.29 2.88
CA ALA A 160 -11.18 -9.36 1.45
C ALA A 160 -12.16 -8.51 0.62
N GLU A 161 -13.43 -8.47 1.00
CA GLU A 161 -14.46 -7.66 0.34
C GLU A 161 -14.28 -6.16 0.59
N GLU A 162 -13.94 -5.77 1.83
CA GLU A 162 -13.56 -4.39 2.17
C GLU A 162 -12.33 -3.93 1.35
N ASN A 163 -11.29 -4.77 1.29
CA ASN A 163 -10.10 -4.47 0.51
C ASN A 163 -10.36 -4.42 -1.01
N ALA A 164 -11.23 -5.28 -1.54
CA ALA A 164 -11.63 -5.25 -2.95
C ALA A 164 -12.38 -3.96 -3.29
N ASN A 165 -13.33 -3.54 -2.44
CA ASN A 165 -14.07 -2.29 -2.60
C ASN A 165 -13.15 -1.06 -2.50
N ALA A 166 -12.19 -1.07 -1.56
CA ALA A 166 -11.18 -0.01 -1.45
C ALA A 166 -10.28 0.06 -2.69
N LEU A 167 -9.88 -1.09 -3.23
CA LEU A 167 -9.07 -1.17 -4.45
C LEU A 167 -9.84 -0.66 -5.68
N GLU A 168 -11.13 -0.98 -5.80
CA GLU A 168 -11.98 -0.48 -6.89
C GLU A 168 -12.16 1.03 -6.81
N GLY A 169 -12.43 1.57 -5.61
CA GLY A 169 -12.48 3.01 -5.38
C GLY A 169 -11.15 3.73 -5.67
N ALA A 170 -10.02 3.08 -5.37
CA ALA A 170 -8.69 3.61 -5.70
C ALA A 170 -8.41 3.59 -7.21
N LYS A 171 -8.82 2.53 -7.92
CA LYS A 171 -8.71 2.44 -9.39
C LYS A 171 -9.55 3.50 -10.08
N ALA A 172 -10.80 3.68 -9.68
CA ALA A 172 -11.68 4.71 -10.23
C ALA A 172 -11.07 6.13 -10.07
N LYS A 173 -10.48 6.43 -8.91
CA LYS A 173 -9.75 7.69 -8.68
C LYS A 173 -8.49 7.81 -9.56
N SER A 174 -7.75 6.71 -9.75
CA SER A 174 -6.59 6.67 -10.62
C SER A 174 -6.96 6.94 -12.08
N ASP A 175 -8.06 6.37 -12.55
CA ASP A 175 -8.56 6.58 -13.91
C ASP A 175 -9.04 8.02 -14.12
N GLU A 176 -9.78 8.59 -13.14
CA GLU A 176 -10.20 9.99 -13.16
C GLU A 176 -9.00 10.96 -13.21
N LEU A 177 -7.96 10.69 -12.41
CA LEU A 177 -6.72 11.47 -12.42
C LEU A 177 -5.99 11.35 -13.76
N THR A 178 -5.96 10.15 -14.35
CA THR A 178 -5.35 9.91 -15.66
C THR A 178 -6.05 10.72 -16.76
N ASP A 179 -7.39 10.74 -16.75
CA ASP A 179 -8.18 11.55 -17.68
C ASP A 179 -7.96 13.06 -17.49
N LYS A 180 -7.86 13.52 -16.23
CA LYS A 180 -7.52 14.93 -15.92
C LYS A 180 -6.13 15.29 -16.43
N ILE A 181 -5.12 14.43 -16.21
CA ILE A 181 -3.76 14.63 -16.71
C ILE A 181 -3.74 14.72 -18.23
N LYS A 182 -4.48 13.85 -18.93
CA LYS A 182 -4.59 13.87 -20.38
C LYS A 182 -5.19 15.19 -20.90
N LYS A 183 -6.29 15.66 -20.30
CA LYS A 183 -6.92 16.94 -20.65
C LYS A 183 -6.00 18.14 -20.41
N LEU A 184 -5.29 18.15 -19.28
CA LEU A 184 -4.36 19.23 -18.96
C LEU A 184 -3.15 19.24 -19.91
N SER A 185 -2.64 18.06 -20.27
CA SER A 185 -1.53 17.92 -21.22
C SER A 185 -1.89 18.49 -22.59
N GLN A 186 -3.09 18.18 -23.11
CA GLN A 186 -3.58 18.76 -24.36
C GLN A 186 -3.67 20.29 -24.28
N LYS A 187 -4.22 20.82 -23.18
CA LYS A 187 -4.35 22.27 -23.00
C LYS A 187 -3.00 22.99 -22.95
N ILE A 188 -1.97 22.36 -22.38
CA ILE A 188 -0.60 22.88 -22.39
C ILE A 188 -0.05 22.94 -23.82
N GLU A 189 -0.30 21.91 -24.63
CA GLU A 189 0.13 21.86 -26.02
C GLU A 189 -0.54 22.97 -26.86
N ASP A 190 -1.85 23.16 -26.69
CA ASP A 190 -2.60 24.23 -27.35
C ASP A 190 -2.05 25.62 -26.97
N LEU A 191 -1.82 25.87 -25.67
CA LEU A 191 -1.26 27.13 -25.17
C LEU A 191 0.18 27.37 -25.67
N ASN A 192 0.99 26.33 -25.76
CA ASN A 192 2.34 26.45 -26.32
C ASN A 192 2.31 26.83 -27.80
N SER A 193 1.36 26.27 -28.56
CA SER A 193 1.16 26.63 -29.97
C SER A 193 0.71 28.09 -30.13
N GLU A 194 -0.13 28.59 -29.22
CA GLU A 194 -0.58 29.98 -29.20
C GLU A 194 0.55 30.94 -28.83
N LYS A 195 1.34 30.59 -27.81
CA LYS A 195 2.53 31.36 -27.41
C LYS A 195 3.55 31.47 -28.54
N ALA A 196 3.77 30.41 -29.30
CA ALA A 196 4.67 30.43 -30.46
C ALA A 196 4.21 31.44 -31.53
N LYS A 197 2.90 31.50 -31.82
CA LYS A 197 2.32 32.48 -32.75
C LYS A 197 2.50 33.91 -32.26
N LEU A 198 2.22 34.18 -30.99
CA LEU A 198 2.36 35.50 -30.39
C LEU A 198 3.84 35.96 -30.38
N THR A 199 4.77 35.04 -30.12
CA THR A 199 6.22 35.34 -30.15
C THR A 199 6.67 35.78 -31.54
N GLU A 200 6.17 35.11 -32.59
CA GLU A 200 6.47 35.49 -33.98
C GLU A 200 5.87 36.86 -34.34
N GLN A 201 4.65 37.15 -33.86
CA GLN A 201 4.05 38.47 -34.01
C GLN A 201 4.84 39.57 -33.30
N GLU A 202 5.36 39.31 -32.10
CA GLU A 202 6.23 40.25 -31.37
C GLU A 202 7.54 40.52 -32.15
N ARG A 203 8.12 39.50 -32.79
CA ARG A 203 9.32 39.64 -33.63
C ARG A 203 9.04 40.57 -34.82
N ASP A 204 7.96 40.31 -35.56
CA ASP A 204 7.56 41.12 -36.73
C ASP A 204 7.24 42.58 -36.34
N LEU A 205 6.56 42.78 -35.22
CA LEU A 205 6.26 44.13 -34.72
C LEU A 205 7.53 44.85 -34.27
N SER A 206 8.45 44.17 -33.59
CA SER A 206 9.73 44.76 -33.19
C SER A 206 10.59 45.17 -34.38
N GLU A 207 10.55 44.41 -35.47
CA GLU A 207 11.29 44.71 -36.70
C GLU A 207 10.69 45.95 -37.40
N LYS A 208 9.37 45.99 -37.56
CA LYS A 208 8.64 47.17 -38.07
C LYS A 208 8.88 48.43 -37.24
N LEU A 209 9.02 48.30 -35.93
CA LEU A 209 9.28 49.42 -35.02
C LEU A 209 10.69 49.99 -35.23
N LYS A 210 11.71 49.14 -35.41
CA LYS A 210 13.08 49.58 -35.74
C LYS A 210 13.13 50.34 -37.06
N ASP A 211 12.46 49.84 -38.09
CA ASP A 211 12.41 50.51 -39.40
C ASP A 211 11.72 51.88 -39.32
N SER A 212 10.64 51.96 -38.54
CA SER A 212 9.91 53.22 -38.34
C SER A 212 10.75 54.23 -37.53
N GLN A 213 11.48 53.77 -36.52
CA GLN A 213 12.41 54.60 -35.75
C GLN A 213 13.58 55.12 -36.61
N ALA A 214 14.14 54.28 -37.48
CA ALA A 214 15.20 54.68 -38.40
C ALA A 214 14.72 55.77 -39.38
N LYS A 215 13.48 55.65 -39.88
CA LYS A 215 12.84 56.68 -40.74
C LYS A 215 12.60 58.00 -40.00
N LEU A 216 12.20 57.94 -38.73
CA LEU A 216 12.02 59.15 -37.92
C LEU A 216 13.35 59.83 -37.60
N ALA A 217 14.42 59.06 -37.35
CA ALA A 217 15.75 59.61 -37.11
C ALA A 217 16.30 60.34 -38.34
N SER A 218 16.14 59.77 -39.53
CA SER A 218 16.57 60.43 -40.77
C SER A 218 15.71 61.65 -41.14
N ALA A 219 14.40 61.59 -40.89
CA ALA A 219 13.52 62.75 -41.08
C ALA A 219 13.85 63.91 -40.13
N ASN A 220 14.17 63.62 -38.86
CA ASN A 220 14.54 64.63 -37.87
C ASN A 220 15.94 65.22 -38.13
N ALA A 221 16.88 64.43 -38.64
CA ALA A 221 18.19 64.95 -39.07
C ALA A 221 18.04 65.98 -40.20
N ASN A 222 17.11 65.77 -41.12
CA ASN A 222 16.81 66.72 -42.19
C ASN A 222 16.13 68.02 -41.69
N LEU A 223 15.47 68.01 -40.53
CA LEU A 223 14.81 69.18 -39.96
C LEU A 223 15.76 70.05 -39.10
N LYS A 224 16.84 69.49 -38.56
CA LYS A 224 17.79 70.21 -37.70
C LYS A 224 18.87 71.03 -38.46
N GLY A 225 18.81 71.11 -39.78
CA GLY A 225 19.83 71.80 -40.58
C GLY A 225 21.13 71.02 -40.56
N GLY A 226 21.29 70.09 -41.50
CA GLY A 226 22.57 69.44 -41.73
C GLY A 226 23.64 70.49 -42.06
N LYS A 227 24.90 70.16 -41.75
CA LYS A 227 26.10 71.02 -41.83
C LYS A 227 26.31 71.78 -43.16
N ASP A 228 25.56 71.43 -44.21
CA ASP A 228 25.71 71.96 -45.57
C ASP A 228 24.36 72.35 -46.24
N THR A 229 23.25 72.44 -45.50
CA THR A 229 21.94 72.87 -46.05
C THR A 229 21.62 74.31 -45.64
N VAL A 230 21.34 75.19 -46.60
CA VAL A 230 20.93 76.58 -46.33
C VAL A 230 19.62 76.60 -45.53
N PRO A 231 19.61 77.07 -44.27
CA PRO A 231 18.38 77.17 -43.50
C PRO A 231 17.42 78.17 -44.18
N PRO A 232 16.11 77.86 -44.32
CA PRO A 232 15.16 78.76 -44.98
C PRO A 232 15.13 80.17 -44.39
N ALA A 233 15.30 80.30 -43.07
CA ALA A 233 15.36 81.60 -42.39
C ALA A 233 16.57 82.44 -42.81
N ALA A 234 17.75 81.83 -43.01
CA ALA A 234 18.95 82.53 -43.46
C ALA A 234 18.75 83.08 -44.87
N TYR A 235 18.21 82.28 -45.79
CA TYR A 235 17.84 82.73 -47.12
C TYR A 235 16.85 83.92 -47.06
N GLN A 236 15.79 83.81 -46.26
CA GLN A 236 14.76 84.86 -46.14
C GLN A 236 15.36 86.19 -45.67
N ILE A 237 16.23 86.17 -44.66
CA ILE A 237 16.87 87.38 -44.13
C ILE A 237 17.74 88.03 -45.21
N PHE A 238 18.59 87.27 -45.90
CA PHE A 238 19.44 87.80 -46.97
C PHE A 238 18.65 88.32 -48.16
N TYR A 239 17.59 87.61 -48.56
CA TYR A 239 16.69 88.06 -49.61
C TYR A 239 16.09 89.43 -49.27
N LEU A 240 15.60 89.62 -48.04
CA LEU A 240 15.02 90.88 -47.60
C LEU A 240 16.08 92.00 -47.54
N LEU A 241 17.25 91.74 -46.95
CA LEU A 241 18.33 92.73 -46.84
C LEU A 241 18.86 93.16 -48.21
N GLN A 242 18.96 92.24 -49.16
CA GLN A 242 19.38 92.57 -50.53
C GLN A 242 18.28 93.32 -51.29
N LYS A 243 17.03 92.88 -51.17
CA LYS A 243 15.90 93.49 -51.87
C LYS A 243 15.65 94.93 -51.41
N GLU A 244 15.70 95.17 -50.11
CA GLU A 244 15.36 96.48 -49.52
C GLU A 244 16.58 97.39 -49.36
N GLY A 245 17.78 96.83 -49.14
CA GLY A 245 18.98 97.60 -48.79
C GLY A 245 20.20 97.39 -49.68
N ARG A 246 20.14 96.51 -50.69
CA ARG A 246 21.29 96.12 -51.54
C ARG A 246 22.54 95.74 -50.72
N LEU A 247 22.33 95.12 -49.56
CA LEU A 247 23.39 94.86 -48.59
C LEU A 247 24.58 94.09 -49.20
N ILE A 248 24.30 93.07 -50.01
CA ILE A 248 25.35 92.22 -50.59
C ILE A 248 26.18 93.00 -51.61
N ASP A 249 25.54 93.89 -52.38
CA ASP A 249 26.25 94.73 -53.36
C ASP A 249 27.14 95.73 -52.62
N MET A 250 26.59 96.39 -51.60
CA MET A 250 27.30 97.39 -50.80
C MET A 250 28.53 96.77 -50.11
N LEU A 251 28.41 95.57 -49.55
CA LEU A 251 29.53 94.87 -48.93
C LEU A 251 30.58 94.39 -49.94
N HIS A 252 30.22 94.18 -51.22
CA HIS A 252 31.17 93.83 -52.27
C HIS A 252 31.83 95.03 -52.94
N GLU A 253 31.32 96.24 -52.73
CA GLU A 253 31.92 97.45 -53.25
C GLU A 253 33.28 97.70 -52.60
N ASN A 254 34.29 98.07 -53.42
CA ASN A 254 35.58 98.50 -52.90
C ASN A 254 35.47 99.96 -52.45
N ILE A 255 35.52 100.18 -51.14
CA ILE A 255 35.47 101.51 -50.53
C ILE A 255 36.85 102.06 -50.14
N GLY A 256 37.94 101.36 -50.50
CA GLY A 256 39.29 101.71 -50.08
C GLY A 256 39.81 103.06 -50.61
N ASP A 257 39.29 103.51 -51.75
CA ASP A 257 39.74 104.73 -52.43
C ASP A 257 39.09 106.02 -51.90
N TYR A 258 38.10 105.91 -51.02
CA TYR A 258 37.45 107.05 -50.40
C TYR A 258 38.19 107.49 -49.12
N ASP A 259 38.32 108.80 -48.93
CA ASP A 259 38.94 109.38 -47.73
C ASP A 259 38.05 109.26 -46.47
N ASP A 260 38.68 109.40 -45.31
CA ASP A 260 38.02 109.31 -43.99
C ASP A 260 37.04 110.46 -43.75
N GLU A 261 37.26 111.60 -44.41
CA GLU A 261 36.41 112.78 -44.31
C GLU A 261 35.05 112.54 -45.01
N THR A 262 35.05 111.75 -46.07
CA THR A 262 33.87 111.43 -46.89
C THR A 262 33.08 110.24 -46.33
N LEU A 263 33.75 109.16 -45.92
CA LEU A 263 33.07 107.95 -45.40
C LEU A 263 32.86 107.97 -43.88
N GLY A 264 33.68 108.73 -43.15
CA GLY A 264 33.82 108.61 -41.71
C GLY A 264 34.75 107.45 -41.33
N GLY A 265 35.80 107.73 -40.56
CA GLY A 265 36.83 106.73 -40.21
C GLY A 265 36.34 105.44 -39.54
N ALA A 266 35.18 105.46 -38.87
CA ALA A 266 34.60 104.27 -38.25
C ALA A 266 33.83 103.36 -39.24
N PHE A 267 33.32 103.92 -40.34
CA PHE A 267 32.50 103.17 -41.30
C PHE A 267 33.32 102.14 -42.07
N ARG A 268 34.56 102.50 -42.45
CA ARG A 268 35.45 101.57 -43.18
C ARG A 268 35.66 100.28 -42.39
N LYS A 269 35.96 100.41 -41.08
CA LYS A 269 36.15 99.26 -40.19
C LYS A 269 34.90 98.39 -40.11
N LEU A 270 33.72 99.01 -39.96
CA LEU A 270 32.44 98.31 -39.93
C LEU A 270 32.17 97.55 -41.24
N HIS A 271 32.42 98.17 -42.39
CA HIS A 271 32.24 97.55 -43.71
C HIS A 271 33.16 96.33 -43.88
N GLU A 272 34.44 96.47 -43.56
CA GLU A 272 35.42 95.39 -43.62
C GLU A 272 35.02 94.21 -42.71
N ASP A 273 34.67 94.49 -41.45
CA ASP A 273 34.28 93.47 -40.48
C ASP A 273 33.00 92.72 -40.91
N LEU A 274 32.01 93.43 -41.48
CA LEU A 274 30.81 92.82 -42.04
C LEU A 274 31.12 92.00 -43.30
N GLN A 275 31.97 92.51 -44.18
CA GLN A 275 32.36 91.79 -45.40
C GLN A 275 33.06 90.47 -45.05
N GLU A 276 33.97 90.48 -44.07
CA GLU A 276 34.66 89.29 -43.57
C GLU A 276 33.67 88.29 -42.95
N LEU A 277 32.79 88.75 -42.06
CA LEU A 277 31.76 87.90 -41.45
C LEU A 277 30.90 87.18 -42.50
N ILE A 278 30.46 87.92 -43.53
CA ILE A 278 29.63 87.36 -44.59
C ILE A 278 30.40 86.31 -45.37
N LYS A 279 31.66 86.59 -45.76
CA LYS A 279 32.52 85.63 -46.47
C LYS A 279 32.78 84.35 -45.66
N GLU A 280 32.96 84.46 -44.34
CA GLU A 280 33.19 83.30 -43.48
C GLU A 280 31.96 82.41 -43.31
N ARG A 281 30.79 83.03 -43.13
CA ARG A 281 29.56 82.33 -42.73
C ARG A 281 28.67 81.97 -43.92
N PHE A 282 28.75 82.69 -45.03
CA PHE A 282 27.84 82.55 -46.17
C PHE A 282 28.61 82.50 -47.49
N ILE A 283 28.49 81.39 -48.21
CA ILE A 283 29.10 81.27 -49.53
C ILE A 283 28.10 81.83 -50.56
N LEU A 284 28.41 83.01 -51.08
CA LEU A 284 27.61 83.71 -52.10
C LEU A 284 28.27 83.57 -53.47
N GLU A 285 27.47 83.35 -54.51
CA GLU A 285 27.92 83.31 -55.91
C GLU A 285 26.98 84.14 -56.80
N PRO A 286 27.44 84.70 -57.92
CA PRO A 286 26.55 85.40 -58.84
C PRO A 286 25.57 84.41 -59.50
N VAL A 287 24.36 84.88 -59.81
CA VAL A 287 23.36 84.05 -60.52
C VAL A 287 23.78 83.87 -61.98
N LEU A 288 24.28 84.93 -62.59
CA LEU A 288 24.87 84.96 -63.93
C LEU A 288 26.35 85.37 -63.83
N ASN A 289 27.25 84.61 -64.44
CA ASN A 289 28.70 84.82 -64.29
C ASN A 289 29.28 85.92 -65.19
N GLU A 290 28.47 86.51 -66.05
CA GLU A 290 28.87 87.60 -66.96
C GLU A 290 29.03 88.92 -66.20
N GLU A 291 29.83 89.84 -66.75
CA GLU A 291 29.99 91.18 -66.15
C GLU A 291 28.74 92.04 -66.37
N GLU A 292 28.45 92.88 -65.38
CA GLU A 292 27.38 93.87 -65.47
C GLU A 292 27.71 94.89 -66.57
N GLY A 293 26.73 95.24 -67.41
CA GLY A 293 26.90 96.07 -68.60
C GLY A 293 27.15 95.30 -69.90
N ASN A 294 27.44 93.99 -69.84
CA ASN A 294 27.59 93.17 -71.05
C ASN A 294 26.24 92.77 -71.64
N THR A 295 26.19 92.64 -72.96
CA THR A 295 25.03 92.04 -73.64
C THR A 295 25.08 90.53 -73.52
N ILE A 296 24.04 89.94 -72.95
CA ILE A 296 23.89 88.50 -72.76
C ILE A 296 22.68 87.99 -73.53
N THR A 297 22.72 86.71 -73.92
CA THR A 297 21.61 86.00 -74.57
C THR A 297 21.26 84.77 -73.75
N LEU A 298 20.00 84.64 -73.32
CA LEU A 298 19.48 83.51 -72.56
C LEU A 298 18.43 82.76 -73.39
N ASP A 299 18.57 81.44 -73.50
CA ASP A 299 17.62 80.60 -74.26
C ASP A 299 16.27 80.46 -73.54
N SER A 300 16.27 80.49 -72.21
CA SER A 300 15.09 80.44 -71.36
C SER A 300 15.26 81.33 -70.12
N ILE A 301 14.14 81.76 -69.54
CA ILE A 301 14.11 82.53 -68.29
C ILE A 301 13.51 81.65 -67.21
N ASP A 302 14.25 81.48 -66.12
CA ASP A 302 13.70 81.00 -64.86
C ASP A 302 13.26 82.23 -64.03
N PRO A 303 11.94 82.44 -63.81
CA PRO A 303 11.43 83.61 -63.11
C PRO A 303 11.84 83.68 -61.64
N ASP A 304 12.28 82.56 -61.05
CA ASP A 304 12.75 82.53 -59.66
C ASP A 304 14.20 83.01 -59.52
N SER A 305 14.98 83.01 -60.61
CA SER A 305 16.40 83.41 -60.59
C SER A 305 16.72 84.64 -61.44
N VAL A 306 15.96 84.93 -62.50
CA VAL A 306 16.24 86.03 -63.42
C VAL A 306 15.01 86.91 -63.60
N LYS A 307 15.15 88.20 -63.28
CA LYS A 307 14.14 89.24 -63.54
C LYS A 307 14.45 89.97 -64.84
N VAL A 308 13.51 89.95 -65.77
CA VAL A 308 13.64 90.68 -67.04
C VAL A 308 12.76 91.94 -67.02
N SER A 309 13.28 93.04 -67.55
CA SER A 309 12.60 94.34 -67.63
C SER A 309 12.69 94.95 -69.03
N GLY A 310 11.68 95.74 -69.43
CA GLY A 310 11.64 96.41 -70.74
C GLY A 310 10.68 95.74 -71.72
N LYS A 311 11.02 95.77 -73.02
CA LYS A 311 10.23 95.11 -74.07
C LYS A 311 10.63 93.63 -74.17
N VAL A 312 9.94 92.79 -73.41
CA VAL A 312 10.22 91.36 -73.33
C VAL A 312 9.45 90.61 -74.44
N PRO A 313 10.12 89.85 -75.34
CA PRO A 313 9.45 89.03 -76.34
C PRO A 313 8.69 87.87 -75.68
N ALA A 314 7.69 87.30 -76.37
CA ALA A 314 6.88 86.20 -75.84
C ALA A 314 7.65 84.88 -75.74
N GLU A 315 8.63 84.66 -76.63
CA GLU A 315 9.47 83.46 -76.69
C GLU A 315 10.93 83.85 -76.93
N GLY A 316 11.85 83.02 -76.42
CA GLY A 316 13.30 83.25 -76.50
C GLY A 316 13.88 83.09 -77.91
N PRO A 317 15.17 83.42 -78.10
CA PRO A 317 16.14 83.77 -77.05
C PRO A 317 15.99 85.23 -76.57
N PHE A 318 16.21 85.43 -75.28
CA PHE A 318 16.12 86.75 -74.62
C PHE A 318 17.50 87.40 -74.64
N THR A 319 17.66 88.47 -75.42
CA THR A 319 18.91 89.24 -75.50
C THR A 319 18.73 90.59 -74.84
N GLY A 320 19.67 90.96 -73.97
CA GLY A 320 19.65 92.24 -73.26
C GLY A 320 20.96 92.51 -72.54
N GLU A 321 21.10 93.73 -72.02
CA GLU A 321 22.22 94.11 -71.17
C GLU A 321 22.03 93.56 -69.75
N LEU A 322 23.06 92.92 -69.20
CA LEU A 322 23.04 92.44 -67.82
C LEU A 322 23.18 93.64 -66.86
N ILE A 323 22.06 94.11 -66.32
CA ILE A 323 22.06 95.25 -65.39
C ILE A 323 22.59 94.87 -64.00
N HIS A 324 22.34 93.63 -63.56
CA HIS A 324 22.79 93.13 -62.27
C HIS A 324 22.94 91.61 -62.32
N LYS A 325 24.08 91.08 -61.87
CA LYS A 325 24.42 89.64 -61.96
C LYS A 325 23.62 88.74 -61.01
N GLY A 326 22.97 89.35 -60.02
CA GLY A 326 22.23 88.65 -58.97
C GLY A 326 23.17 87.97 -57.97
N TRP A 327 22.61 87.51 -56.85
CA TRP A 327 23.35 86.76 -55.83
C TRP A 327 22.58 85.51 -55.44
N ARG A 328 23.28 84.38 -55.36
CA ARG A 328 22.79 83.10 -54.87
C ARG A 328 23.51 82.74 -53.59
N LEU A 329 22.75 82.39 -52.55
CA LEU A 329 23.29 81.78 -51.34
C LEU A 329 23.48 80.29 -51.58
N LYS A 330 24.74 79.86 -51.70
CA LYS A 330 25.12 78.48 -52.02
C LYS A 330 25.23 77.61 -50.78
N GLU A 331 25.92 78.12 -49.76
CA GLU A 331 26.15 77.41 -48.49
C GLU A 331 26.02 78.37 -47.32
N CYS A 332 25.60 77.82 -46.18
CA CYS A 332 25.41 78.56 -44.94
C CYS A 332 26.09 77.82 -43.79
N LYS A 333 27.14 78.42 -43.22
CA LYS A 333 28.02 77.85 -42.19
C LYS A 333 27.74 78.51 -40.84
N LEU A 334 26.52 78.30 -40.35
CA LEU A 334 26.12 78.77 -39.03
C LEU A 334 26.49 77.74 -37.95
N PRO A 335 26.87 78.18 -36.74
CA PRO A 335 27.12 77.27 -35.63
C PRO A 335 25.84 76.53 -35.23
N GLU A 336 25.99 75.29 -34.76
CA GLU A 336 24.86 74.52 -34.21
C GLU A 336 24.30 75.22 -32.97
N MET A 337 22.98 75.36 -32.91
CA MET A 337 22.30 75.83 -31.70
C MET A 337 22.28 74.70 -30.67
N VAL A 338 22.55 75.04 -29.41
CA VAL A 338 22.42 74.10 -28.30
C VAL A 338 20.96 73.64 -28.12
N ASP A 339 20.77 72.37 -27.79
CA ASP A 339 19.43 71.83 -27.54
C ASP A 339 18.75 72.60 -26.39
N GLY A 340 17.56 73.14 -26.65
CA GLY A 340 16.77 73.91 -25.69
C GLY A 340 17.01 75.43 -25.70
N TRP A 341 17.75 75.97 -26.67
CA TRP A 341 17.90 77.43 -26.86
C TRP A 341 16.53 78.13 -27.05
N LYS A 342 16.31 79.25 -26.34
CA LYS A 342 15.08 80.08 -26.35
C LYS A 342 15.38 81.58 -26.29
N GLY A 343 16.54 82.02 -26.79
CA GLY A 343 16.93 83.43 -26.70
C GLY A 343 16.22 84.30 -27.73
N ASP A 344 15.74 85.47 -27.32
CA ASP A 344 15.15 86.51 -28.18
C ASP A 344 15.96 87.82 -28.19
N VAL A 345 17.06 87.89 -27.42
CA VAL A 345 17.96 89.04 -27.31
C VAL A 345 19.22 88.81 -28.14
N ILE A 346 19.49 89.70 -29.12
CA ILE A 346 20.68 89.66 -30.00
C ILE A 346 21.87 90.42 -29.40
N ALA A 347 21.61 91.55 -28.73
CA ALA A 347 22.60 92.34 -28.00
C ALA A 347 21.97 92.84 -26.70
N GLN A 348 22.71 92.77 -25.60
CA GLN A 348 22.23 93.24 -24.29
C GLN A 348 22.25 94.76 -24.23
N ALA A 349 21.28 95.35 -23.52
CA ALA A 349 21.31 96.77 -23.20
C ALA A 349 22.31 97.02 -22.07
N GLU A 350 23.17 98.03 -22.23
CA GLU A 350 24.14 98.45 -21.22
C GLU A 350 23.63 99.71 -20.50
N ILE A 351 23.76 99.73 -19.17
CA ILE A 351 23.43 100.89 -18.32
C ILE A 351 24.67 101.21 -17.49
N GLU A 352 25.19 102.42 -17.64
CA GLU A 352 26.23 102.99 -16.78
C GLU A 352 25.58 103.59 -15.52
N ILE A 353 26.14 103.31 -14.34
CA ILE A 353 25.65 103.82 -13.03
C ILE A 353 26.64 104.84 -12.47
#